data_AF-A0A971YZX6-F1
#
_entry.id   AF-A0A971YZX6-F1
#
_cell.length_a   1.000
_cell.length_b   1.000
_cell.length_c   1.000
_cell.angle_alpha   90.00
_cell.angle_beta   90.00
_cell.angle_gamma   90.00
#
_symmetry.space_group_name_H-M   'P 1'
#
loop_
_entity.id
_entity.type
_entity.pdbx_description
1 polymer ?
#
loop_
_entity_poly.entity_id
_entity_poly.type
_entity_poly.pdbx_seq_one_letter_code
_entity_poly.pdbx_strand_id
1 'polypeptide(L)'
;MSRVRSKERLFLLLILIASILIGLVAPNLLDKIRRSLYGVPPGVMLEGYAVGGLLRDEVELLLEKIAQQLEKPAVNAQYNAVERRVVPETVGQVLNRERTLEAVFSARRGQKVQAVLEPVHPPITHVYFQPVFRGDISRQAMALMINVAWGNEFIPGMLEVLAKYQVKATFFFIGEWVERFPSLFGQIVKAGHEIANHGYYHGHPNQMSEAELTDLISKAQTALEKAGATPVRLFAPPAGEYNQQVVRVAAGLGYRTVLWTVDTIDWQRPAPEVIIERVVKKAQNGALVLMHPTEPTLAALPRIIEILRQQGYELVPVSELL
;
A
#
# COMPACT_ATOMS: atom_id res chain seq x y z
N MET A 1 1.59 -25.59 -85.23
CA MET A 1 1.12 -25.61 -83.82
C MET A 1 2.23 -25.70 -82.76
N SER A 2 3.50 -26.05 -83.09
CA SER A 2 4.57 -26.24 -82.07
C SER A 2 5.27 -24.96 -81.58
N ARG A 3 5.40 -23.93 -82.44
CA ARG A 3 6.09 -22.67 -82.11
C ARG A 3 5.33 -21.75 -81.13
N VAL A 4 4.01 -21.85 -81.09
CA VAL A 4 3.15 -21.08 -80.17
C VAL A 4 3.25 -21.66 -78.76
N ARG A 5 3.22 -22.99 -78.62
CA ARG A 5 3.38 -23.71 -77.34
C ARG A 5 4.74 -23.49 -76.67
N SER A 6 5.81 -23.23 -77.43
CA SER A 6 7.14 -22.97 -76.83
C SER A 6 7.26 -21.55 -76.27
N LYS A 7 6.63 -20.55 -76.90
CA LYS A 7 6.57 -19.17 -76.41
C LYS A 7 5.70 -19.05 -75.16
N GLU A 8 4.57 -19.77 -75.12
CA GLU A 8 3.72 -19.86 -73.92
C GLU A 8 4.44 -20.50 -72.74
N ARG A 9 5.19 -21.60 -72.96
CA ARG A 9 5.99 -22.24 -71.91
C ARG A 9 7.11 -21.33 -71.39
N LEU A 10 7.78 -20.59 -72.26
CA LEU A 10 8.82 -19.63 -71.86
C LEU A 10 8.22 -18.44 -71.08
N PHE A 11 7.06 -17.96 -71.49
CA PHE A 11 6.34 -16.88 -70.81
C PHE A 11 5.86 -17.31 -69.41
N LEU A 12 5.28 -18.51 -69.28
CA LEU A 12 4.89 -19.08 -67.98
C LEU A 12 6.10 -19.30 -67.05
N LEU A 13 7.25 -19.73 -67.60
CA LEU A 13 8.49 -19.88 -66.85
C LEU A 13 9.03 -18.53 -66.35
N LEU A 14 8.98 -17.48 -67.17
CA LEU A 14 9.39 -16.13 -66.78
C LEU A 14 8.48 -15.55 -65.69
N ILE A 15 7.17 -15.78 -65.75
CA ILE A 15 6.22 -15.38 -64.69
C ILE A 15 6.50 -16.13 -63.38
N LEU A 16 6.81 -17.43 -63.47
CA LEU A 16 7.15 -18.23 -62.29
C LEU A 16 8.46 -17.74 -61.65
N ILE A 17 9.49 -17.47 -62.45
CA ILE A 17 10.77 -16.92 -61.97
C ILE A 17 10.56 -15.54 -61.34
N ALA A 18 9.78 -14.66 -61.98
CA ALA A 18 9.47 -13.34 -61.43
C ALA A 18 8.66 -13.43 -60.13
N SER A 19 7.69 -14.33 -60.04
CA SER A 19 6.91 -14.59 -58.82
C SER A 19 7.78 -15.12 -57.68
N ILE A 20 8.72 -16.03 -57.97
CA ILE A 20 9.69 -16.54 -57.00
C ILE A 20 10.65 -15.42 -56.56
N LEU A 21 11.13 -14.59 -57.50
CA LEU A 21 12.03 -13.48 -57.21
C LEU A 21 11.35 -12.40 -56.36
N ILE A 22 10.08 -12.07 -56.66
CA ILE A 22 9.25 -11.18 -55.85
C ILE A 22 9.01 -11.80 -54.48
N GLY A 23 8.68 -13.09 -54.41
CA GLY A 23 8.52 -13.82 -53.15
C GLY A 23 9.80 -13.85 -52.28
N LEU A 24 10.99 -13.82 -52.90
CA LEU A 24 12.29 -13.78 -52.22
C LEU A 24 12.71 -12.37 -51.80
N VAL A 25 12.44 -11.34 -52.60
CA VAL A 25 12.93 -9.97 -52.38
C VAL A 25 11.93 -9.11 -51.61
N ALA A 26 10.62 -9.30 -51.86
CA ALA A 26 9.58 -8.48 -51.25
C ALA A 26 9.56 -8.55 -49.71
N PRO A 27 9.76 -9.69 -49.04
CA PRO A 27 9.78 -9.74 -47.58
C PRO A 27 10.90 -8.87 -46.98
N ASN A 28 12.10 -8.93 -47.56
CA ASN A 28 13.25 -8.13 -47.12
C ASN A 28 13.07 -6.64 -47.40
N LEU A 29 12.43 -6.29 -48.52
CA LEU A 29 12.14 -4.89 -48.84
C LEU A 29 11.03 -4.32 -47.95
N LEU A 30 9.99 -5.10 -47.69
CA LEU A 30 8.91 -4.75 -46.76
C LEU A 30 9.43 -4.57 -45.33
N ASP A 31 10.34 -5.43 -44.86
CA ASP A 31 10.94 -5.28 -43.54
C ASP A 31 11.78 -4.00 -43.44
N LYS A 32 12.60 -3.68 -44.45
CA LYS A 32 13.36 -2.41 -44.51
C LYS A 32 12.44 -1.19 -44.47
N ILE A 33 11.34 -1.21 -45.22
CA ILE A 33 10.35 -0.11 -45.22
C ILE A 33 9.70 0.00 -43.85
N ARG A 34 9.28 -1.13 -43.26
CA ARG A 34 8.66 -1.16 -41.93
C ARG A 34 9.58 -0.58 -40.87
N ARG A 35 10.87 -0.96 -40.86
CA ARG A 35 11.87 -0.42 -39.93
C ARG A 35 12.17 1.06 -40.16
N SER A 36 12.11 1.54 -41.40
CA SER A 36 12.26 2.97 -41.69
C SER A 36 11.07 3.82 -41.23
N LEU A 37 9.86 3.27 -41.22
CA LEU A 37 8.63 3.99 -40.86
C LEU A 37 8.30 3.90 -39.37
N TYR A 38 8.50 2.72 -38.77
CA TYR A 38 8.06 2.42 -37.41
C TYR A 38 9.19 2.02 -36.47
N GLY A 39 10.42 1.91 -36.97
CA GLY A 39 11.59 1.58 -36.18
C GLY A 39 12.21 2.80 -35.51
N VAL A 40 13.03 2.55 -34.49
CA VAL A 40 13.79 3.59 -33.78
C VAL A 40 14.69 4.34 -34.77
N PRO A 41 14.84 5.68 -34.65
CA PRO A 41 15.68 6.45 -35.56
C PRO A 41 17.14 5.91 -35.65
N PRO A 42 17.76 5.91 -36.84
CA PRO A 42 19.06 5.28 -37.04
C PRO A 42 20.15 5.80 -36.10
N GLY A 43 21.02 4.91 -35.62
CA GLY A 43 22.15 5.26 -34.75
C GLY A 43 21.79 5.65 -33.32
N VAL A 44 20.50 5.61 -32.92
CA VAL A 44 20.11 5.78 -31.52
C VAL A 44 20.73 4.67 -30.67
N MET A 45 21.21 5.03 -29.49
CA MET A 45 21.70 4.10 -28.48
C MET A 45 20.86 4.21 -27.21
N LEU A 46 20.54 3.08 -26.59
CA LEU A 46 19.88 2.99 -25.30
C LEU A 46 20.80 2.27 -24.33
N GLU A 47 21.22 2.92 -23.24
CA GLU A 47 22.12 2.31 -22.23
C GLU A 47 23.37 1.65 -22.86
N GLY A 48 23.89 2.25 -23.93
CA GLY A 48 25.05 1.74 -24.69
C GLY A 48 24.72 0.65 -25.73
N TYR A 49 23.50 0.15 -25.81
CA TYR A 49 23.04 -0.76 -26.84
C TYR A 49 22.59 0.00 -28.09
N ALA A 50 23.04 -0.42 -29.27
CA ALA A 50 22.55 0.13 -30.52
C ALA A 50 21.11 -0.35 -30.78
N VAL A 51 20.17 0.59 -30.85
CA VAL A 51 18.73 0.30 -31.04
C VAL A 51 18.15 0.89 -32.32
N GLY A 52 18.93 1.69 -33.06
CA GLY A 52 18.47 2.27 -34.32
C GLY A 52 18.02 1.22 -35.33
N GLY A 53 16.81 1.36 -35.85
CA GLY A 53 16.16 0.44 -36.79
C GLY A 53 15.42 -0.73 -36.14
N LEU A 54 15.49 -0.89 -34.81
CA LEU A 54 14.68 -1.87 -34.10
C LEU A 54 13.21 -1.45 -34.06
N LEU A 55 12.32 -2.44 -34.14
CA LEU A 55 10.90 -2.30 -33.93
C LEU A 55 10.57 -2.41 -32.43
N ARG A 56 9.36 -1.99 -32.05
CA ARG A 56 8.94 -1.95 -30.65
C ARG A 56 9.20 -3.25 -29.89
N ASP A 57 8.71 -4.37 -30.39
CA ASP A 57 8.85 -5.69 -29.75
C ASP A 57 10.33 -6.09 -29.57
N GLU A 58 11.22 -5.67 -30.48
CA GLU A 58 12.65 -5.94 -30.38
C GLU A 58 13.33 -5.06 -29.33
N VAL A 59 12.90 -3.79 -29.21
CA VAL A 59 13.33 -2.91 -28.12
C VAL A 59 12.82 -3.44 -26.80
N GLU A 60 11.57 -3.90 -26.71
CA GLU A 60 10.99 -4.50 -25.50
C GLU A 60 11.78 -5.73 -25.02
N LEU A 61 12.19 -6.63 -25.93
CA LEU A 61 13.07 -7.75 -25.59
C LEU A 61 14.43 -7.28 -25.04
N LEU A 62 14.99 -6.19 -25.59
CA LEU A 62 16.21 -5.60 -25.07
C LEU A 62 16.00 -4.95 -23.69
N LEU A 63 14.83 -4.34 -23.46
CA LEU A 63 14.47 -3.75 -22.18
C LEU A 63 14.47 -4.81 -21.06
N GLU A 64 14.10 -6.07 -21.33
CA GLU A 64 14.22 -7.14 -20.32
C GLU A 64 15.66 -7.36 -19.88
N LYS A 65 16.63 -7.28 -20.80
CA LYS A 65 18.05 -7.37 -20.47
C LYS A 65 18.54 -6.14 -19.72
N ILE A 66 18.11 -4.94 -20.12
CA ILE A 66 18.48 -3.68 -19.45
C ILE A 66 17.88 -3.64 -18.03
N ALA A 67 16.64 -4.11 -17.87
CA ALA A 67 15.96 -4.21 -16.59
C ALA A 67 16.76 -5.07 -15.60
N GLN A 68 17.25 -6.25 -16.02
CA GLN A 68 18.09 -7.10 -15.17
C GLN A 68 19.37 -6.41 -14.68
N GLN A 69 19.88 -5.41 -15.39
CA GLN A 69 21.09 -4.66 -15.01
C GLN A 69 20.79 -3.45 -14.12
N LEU A 70 19.66 -2.77 -14.38
CA LEU A 70 19.34 -1.50 -13.75
C LEU A 70 18.36 -1.62 -12.59
N GLU A 71 17.44 -2.59 -12.62
CA GLU A 71 16.45 -2.73 -11.56
C GLU A 71 17.10 -3.19 -10.27
N LYS A 72 16.71 -2.53 -9.17
CA LYS A 72 17.16 -2.89 -7.82
C LYS A 72 15.91 -3.02 -6.94
N PRO A 73 15.71 -4.15 -6.25
CA PRO A 73 14.57 -4.29 -5.36
C PRO A 73 14.68 -3.28 -4.21
N ALA A 74 13.53 -2.79 -3.76
CA ALA A 74 13.46 -2.06 -2.51
C ALA A 74 13.72 -3.01 -1.35
N VAL A 75 14.36 -2.50 -0.29
CA VAL A 75 14.67 -3.28 0.91
C VAL A 75 14.02 -2.62 2.09
N ASN A 76 13.20 -3.38 2.83
CA ASN A 76 12.55 -2.92 4.05
C ASN A 76 13.58 -2.53 5.12
N ALA A 77 13.20 -1.58 5.97
CA ALA A 77 13.89 -1.38 7.23
C ALA A 77 13.77 -2.65 8.08
N GLN A 78 14.84 -2.98 8.80
CA GLN A 78 14.90 -4.18 9.61
C GLN A 78 15.74 -3.95 10.86
N TYR A 79 15.43 -4.67 11.93
CA TYR A 79 16.26 -4.64 13.13
C TYR A 79 17.41 -5.64 13.02
N ASN A 80 18.65 -5.16 13.21
CA ASN A 80 19.82 -6.02 13.33
C ASN A 80 20.04 -6.39 14.80
N ALA A 81 19.83 -7.66 15.14
CA ALA A 81 19.98 -8.15 16.52
C ALA A 81 21.42 -8.14 17.04
N VAL A 82 22.41 -8.30 16.15
CA VAL A 82 23.84 -8.28 16.51
C VAL A 82 24.29 -6.86 16.83
N GLU A 83 23.94 -5.91 15.95
CA GLU A 83 24.32 -4.50 16.10
C GLU A 83 23.37 -3.71 17.04
N ARG A 84 22.25 -4.32 17.44
CA ARG A 84 21.20 -3.73 18.29
C ARG A 84 20.67 -2.39 17.77
N ARG A 85 20.50 -2.29 16.46
CA ARG A 85 20.01 -1.07 15.79
C ARG A 85 19.05 -1.38 14.64
N VAL A 86 18.24 -0.39 14.29
CA VAL A 86 17.44 -0.41 13.07
C VAL A 86 18.35 -0.08 11.89
N VAL A 87 18.39 -0.98 10.91
CA VAL A 87 18.94 -0.72 9.58
C VAL A 87 17.83 -0.07 8.77
N PRO A 88 18.01 1.17 8.31
CA PRO A 88 16.98 1.86 7.54
C PRO A 88 16.76 1.18 6.19
N GLU A 89 15.59 1.46 5.64
CA GLU A 89 15.16 0.99 4.36
C GLU A 89 16.03 1.53 3.20
N THR A 90 16.05 0.80 2.08
CA THR A 90 16.67 1.26 0.83
C THR A 90 15.63 1.37 -0.27
N VAL A 91 15.53 2.53 -0.91
CA VAL A 91 14.67 2.77 -2.06
C VAL A 91 15.22 1.98 -3.26
N GLY A 92 14.37 1.14 -3.83
CA GLY A 92 14.66 0.40 -5.05
C GLY A 92 14.40 1.24 -6.30
N GLN A 93 14.57 0.63 -7.46
CA GLN A 93 14.24 1.23 -8.74
C GLN A 93 13.79 0.17 -9.73
N VAL A 94 12.81 0.53 -10.55
CA VAL A 94 12.23 -0.31 -11.61
C VAL A 94 12.33 0.42 -12.94
N LEU A 95 12.49 -0.32 -14.04
CA LEU A 95 12.47 0.25 -15.38
C LEU A 95 11.03 0.63 -15.74
N ASN A 96 10.78 1.92 -15.98
CA ASN A 96 9.56 2.35 -16.64
C ASN A 96 9.70 2.06 -18.15
N ARG A 97 9.18 0.90 -18.55
CA ARG A 97 9.26 0.39 -19.93
C ARG A 97 8.58 1.34 -20.91
N GLU A 98 7.38 1.82 -20.60
CA GLU A 98 6.60 2.67 -21.49
C GLU A 98 7.31 4.01 -21.76
N ARG A 99 7.72 4.72 -20.72
CA ARG A 99 8.46 5.99 -20.86
C ARG A 99 9.82 5.80 -21.51
N THR A 100 10.48 4.66 -21.27
CA THR A 100 11.74 4.35 -21.95
C THR A 100 11.51 4.13 -23.44
N LEU A 101 10.46 3.39 -23.83
CA LEU A 101 10.09 3.22 -25.24
C LEU A 101 9.77 4.57 -25.88
N GLU A 102 8.92 5.38 -25.25
CA GLU A 102 8.59 6.73 -25.72
C GLU A 102 9.86 7.58 -25.95
N ALA A 103 10.79 7.58 -25.00
CA ALA A 103 12.05 8.30 -25.12
C ALA A 103 12.92 7.80 -26.28
N VAL A 104 12.95 6.48 -26.51
CA VAL A 104 13.73 5.88 -27.60
C VAL A 104 13.10 6.16 -28.96
N PHE A 105 11.78 6.00 -29.11
CA PHE A 105 11.09 6.22 -30.38
C PHE A 105 10.95 7.70 -30.75
N SER A 106 10.98 8.61 -29.77
CA SER A 106 11.03 10.06 -29.99
C SER A 106 12.45 10.63 -30.13
N ALA A 107 13.48 9.79 -29.98
CA ALA A 107 14.88 10.22 -30.02
C ALA A 107 15.30 10.72 -31.40
N ARG A 108 16.25 11.66 -31.44
CA ARG A 108 16.86 12.10 -32.71
C ARG A 108 17.84 11.03 -33.21
N ARG A 109 18.06 11.01 -34.52
CA ARG A 109 19.08 10.16 -35.16
C ARG A 109 20.44 10.31 -34.43
N GLY A 110 21.05 9.19 -34.04
CA GLY A 110 22.33 9.18 -33.33
C GLY A 110 22.28 9.53 -31.83
N GLN A 111 21.09 9.81 -31.27
CA GLN A 111 20.96 10.23 -29.88
C GLN A 111 21.25 9.07 -28.91
N LYS A 112 21.89 9.40 -27.78
CA LYS A 112 22.01 8.49 -26.64
C LYS A 112 20.85 8.73 -25.70
N VAL A 113 20.11 7.67 -25.40
CA VAL A 113 18.96 7.66 -24.52
C VAL A 113 19.32 6.85 -23.28
N GLN A 114 18.92 7.36 -22.11
CA GLN A 114 18.98 6.64 -20.86
C GLN A 114 17.62 6.01 -20.58
N ALA A 115 17.64 4.86 -19.94
CA ALA A 115 16.45 4.21 -19.42
C ALA A 115 15.76 5.11 -18.39
N VAL A 116 14.43 5.19 -18.47
CA VAL A 116 13.63 5.90 -17.48
C VAL A 116 13.37 4.96 -16.31
N LEU A 117 13.90 5.30 -15.13
CA LEU A 117 13.73 4.53 -13.90
C LEU A 117 12.71 5.21 -12.98
N GLU A 118 11.93 4.40 -12.28
CA GLU A 118 11.01 4.86 -11.24
C GLU A 118 11.43 4.32 -9.88
N PRO A 119 11.39 5.15 -8.82
CA PRO A 119 11.73 4.70 -7.48
C PRO A 119 10.67 3.72 -6.97
N VAL A 120 11.12 2.66 -6.30
CA VAL A 120 10.25 1.72 -5.58
C VAL A 120 10.49 1.92 -4.10
N HIS A 121 9.50 2.48 -3.41
CA HIS A 121 9.59 2.68 -1.96
C HIS A 121 9.22 1.39 -1.23
N PRO A 122 10.03 0.96 -0.25
CA PRO A 122 9.74 -0.23 0.55
C PRO A 122 8.55 0.04 1.49
N PRO A 123 7.68 -0.97 1.71
CA PRO A 123 6.50 -0.82 2.56
C PRO A 123 6.81 -0.63 4.04
N ILE A 124 7.94 -1.15 4.53
CA ILE A 124 8.36 -0.99 5.92
C ILE A 124 9.58 -0.08 5.95
N THR A 125 9.42 1.06 6.61
CA THR A 125 10.47 2.07 6.78
C THR A 125 10.90 2.14 8.25
N HIS A 126 12.00 2.80 8.52
CA HIS A 126 12.57 2.94 9.85
C HIS A 126 11.58 3.56 10.86
N VAL A 127 10.60 4.34 10.41
CA VAL A 127 9.57 4.91 11.29
C VAL A 127 8.63 3.87 11.89
N TYR A 128 8.52 2.66 11.31
CA TYR A 128 7.73 1.56 11.89
C TYR A 128 8.34 1.06 13.21
N PHE A 129 9.65 1.21 13.37
CA PHE A 129 10.38 0.83 14.59
C PHE A 129 10.27 1.88 15.71
N GLN A 130 9.34 2.83 15.60
CA GLN A 130 9.02 3.81 16.62
C GLN A 130 7.50 3.80 16.90
N PRO A 131 7.07 3.95 18.16
CA PRO A 131 5.66 4.08 18.49
C PRO A 131 5.12 5.43 18.01
N VAL A 132 3.87 5.42 17.59
CA VAL A 132 3.17 6.63 17.11
C VAL A 132 2.14 7.06 18.14
N PHE A 133 2.27 8.28 18.66
CA PHE A 133 1.32 8.88 19.62
C PHE A 133 0.39 9.91 18.99
N ARG A 134 0.81 10.45 17.85
CA ARG A 134 0.21 11.59 17.17
C ARG A 134 0.43 11.42 15.67
N GLY A 135 -0.60 11.72 14.89
CA GLY A 135 -0.49 11.78 13.43
C GLY A 135 0.02 13.14 12.96
N ASP A 136 -0.28 13.45 11.70
CA ASP A 136 0.15 14.66 11.01
C ASP A 136 -0.36 15.92 11.70
N ILE A 137 0.59 16.75 12.16
CA ILE A 137 0.32 18.01 12.86
C ILE A 137 0.04 19.17 11.90
N SER A 138 0.34 19.01 10.61
CA SER A 138 0.09 20.02 9.59
C SER A 138 -1.39 20.08 9.18
N ARG A 139 -2.12 18.98 9.38
CA ARG A 139 -3.58 18.88 9.17
C ARG A 139 -4.34 19.21 10.45
N GLN A 140 -5.39 20.02 10.34
CA GLN A 140 -6.36 20.23 11.42
C GLN A 140 -7.33 19.04 11.49
N ALA A 141 -6.80 17.88 11.87
CA ALA A 141 -7.55 16.63 11.93
C ALA A 141 -7.20 15.84 13.20
N MET A 142 -8.10 14.97 13.63
CA MET A 142 -7.96 14.07 14.78
C MET A 142 -8.55 12.70 14.43
N ALA A 143 -8.13 11.65 15.14
CA ALA A 143 -8.67 10.30 14.97
C ALA A 143 -9.28 9.77 16.26
N LEU A 144 -10.44 9.12 16.13
CA LEU A 144 -11.08 8.38 17.22
C LEU A 144 -10.66 6.91 17.14
N MET A 145 -10.04 6.41 18.21
CA MET A 145 -9.58 5.04 18.33
C MET A 145 -10.46 4.29 19.34
N ILE A 146 -11.09 3.21 18.91
CA ILE A 146 -11.99 2.42 19.77
C ILE A 146 -11.39 1.03 19.95
N ASN A 147 -10.86 0.75 21.15
CA ASN A 147 -10.34 -0.57 21.47
C ASN A 147 -11.48 -1.50 21.91
N VAL A 148 -11.64 -2.62 21.22
CA VAL A 148 -12.73 -3.58 21.44
C VAL A 148 -12.21 -4.91 21.94
N ALA A 149 -12.45 -5.14 23.23
CA ALA A 149 -12.28 -6.42 23.91
C ALA A 149 -13.57 -6.87 24.63
N TRP A 150 -14.53 -5.95 24.82
CA TRP A 150 -15.79 -6.09 25.56
C TRP A 150 -16.74 -4.92 25.20
N GLY A 151 -17.89 -4.83 25.86
CA GLY A 151 -18.83 -3.70 25.73
C GLY A 151 -19.77 -3.80 24.53
N ASN A 152 -20.13 -5.02 24.16
CA ASN A 152 -20.92 -5.37 22.99
C ASN A 152 -22.25 -4.60 22.91
N GLU A 153 -22.87 -4.37 24.07
CA GLU A 153 -24.15 -3.68 24.22
C GLU A 153 -24.08 -2.21 23.78
N PHE A 154 -22.90 -1.58 23.79
CA PHE A 154 -22.73 -0.17 23.44
C PHE A 154 -22.33 0.04 21.97
N ILE A 155 -21.76 -0.98 21.32
CA ILE A 155 -21.27 -0.89 19.94
C ILE A 155 -22.38 -0.44 18.97
N PRO A 156 -23.61 -1.02 18.95
CA PRO A 156 -24.65 -0.57 18.04
C PRO A 156 -24.97 0.92 18.18
N GLY A 157 -25.11 1.42 19.41
CA GLY A 157 -25.34 2.84 19.66
C GLY A 157 -24.17 3.72 19.20
N MET A 158 -22.93 3.26 19.39
CA MET A 158 -21.76 3.99 18.89
C MET A 158 -21.76 4.07 17.36
N LEU A 159 -22.10 2.97 16.67
CA LEU A 159 -22.22 2.94 15.21
C LEU A 159 -23.33 3.89 14.72
N GLU A 160 -24.47 3.94 15.40
CA GLU A 160 -25.55 4.89 15.09
C GLU A 160 -25.08 6.35 15.22
N VAL A 161 -24.37 6.67 16.30
CA VAL A 161 -23.80 8.01 16.50
C VAL A 161 -22.79 8.33 15.41
N LEU A 162 -21.81 7.45 15.16
CA LEU A 162 -20.81 7.66 14.13
C LEU A 162 -21.43 7.82 12.74
N ALA A 163 -22.46 7.04 12.41
CA ALA A 163 -23.21 7.17 11.16
C ALA A 163 -23.98 8.49 11.07
N LYS A 164 -24.69 8.89 12.13
CA LYS A 164 -25.43 10.16 12.22
C LYS A 164 -24.53 11.35 11.93
N TYR A 165 -23.32 11.35 12.50
CA TYR A 165 -22.35 12.41 12.26
C TYR A 165 -21.47 12.16 11.03
N GLN A 166 -21.60 11.05 10.30
CA GLN A 166 -20.75 10.71 9.16
C GLN A 166 -19.24 10.72 9.52
N VAL A 167 -18.89 10.11 10.65
CA VAL A 167 -17.51 9.98 11.12
C VAL A 167 -17.04 8.54 10.94
N LYS A 168 -15.83 8.35 10.41
CA LYS A 168 -15.16 7.05 10.42
C LYS A 168 -14.10 7.03 11.52
N ALA A 169 -14.26 6.09 12.45
CA ALA A 169 -13.27 5.79 13.48
C ALA A 169 -12.43 4.56 13.09
N THR A 170 -11.33 4.36 13.83
CA THR A 170 -10.53 3.13 13.76
C THR A 170 -10.84 2.26 14.97
N PHE A 171 -11.28 1.02 14.71
CA PHE A 171 -11.54 0.04 15.74
C PHE A 171 -10.39 -0.96 15.82
N PHE A 172 -9.78 -1.07 17.01
CA PHE A 172 -8.72 -2.02 17.30
C PHE A 172 -9.32 -3.24 18.02
N PHE A 173 -9.24 -4.42 17.40
CA PHE A 173 -9.93 -5.60 17.90
C PHE A 173 -9.02 -6.65 18.50
N ILE A 174 -9.50 -7.24 19.59
CA ILE A 174 -9.00 -8.51 20.10
C ILE A 174 -9.48 -9.65 19.20
N GLY A 175 -8.57 -10.52 18.74
CA GLY A 175 -8.89 -11.67 17.88
C GLY A 175 -9.97 -12.61 18.46
N GLU A 176 -9.83 -13.00 19.73
CA GLU A 176 -10.82 -13.84 20.44
C GLU A 176 -12.21 -13.20 20.54
N TRP A 177 -12.28 -11.86 20.53
CA TRP A 177 -13.56 -11.15 20.54
C TRP A 177 -14.26 -11.30 19.19
N VAL A 178 -13.50 -11.16 18.10
CA VAL A 178 -13.99 -11.26 16.71
C VAL A 178 -14.58 -12.65 16.45
N GLU A 179 -13.90 -13.70 16.89
CA GLU A 179 -14.37 -15.08 16.73
C GLU A 179 -15.65 -15.37 17.53
N ARG A 180 -15.82 -14.71 18.68
CA ARG A 180 -16.97 -14.90 19.57
C ARG A 180 -18.18 -14.09 19.14
N PHE A 181 -17.97 -12.94 18.50
CA PHE A 181 -19.02 -12.01 18.10
C PHE A 181 -18.96 -11.66 16.60
N PRO A 182 -18.91 -12.65 15.67
CA PRO A 182 -18.69 -12.40 14.25
C PRO A 182 -19.81 -11.58 13.60
N SER A 183 -21.05 -11.73 14.08
CA SER A 183 -22.19 -10.94 13.60
C SER A 183 -22.03 -9.45 13.93
N LEU A 184 -21.62 -9.13 15.15
CA LEU A 184 -21.43 -7.74 15.58
C LEU A 184 -20.18 -7.13 14.91
N PHE A 185 -19.09 -7.89 14.81
CA PHE A 185 -17.92 -7.50 14.02
C PHE A 185 -18.31 -7.17 12.56
N GLY A 186 -19.10 -8.03 11.92
CA GLY A 186 -19.58 -7.83 10.56
C GLY A 186 -20.42 -6.56 10.39
N GLN A 187 -21.14 -6.09 11.42
CA GLN A 187 -21.84 -4.80 11.38
C GLN A 187 -20.87 -3.63 11.34
N ILE A 188 -19.77 -3.69 12.10
CA ILE A 188 -18.74 -2.64 12.13
C ILE A 188 -18.01 -2.58 10.77
N VAL A 189 -17.67 -3.73 10.19
CA VAL A 189 -17.09 -3.81 8.84
C VAL A 189 -18.04 -3.24 7.79
N LYS A 190 -19.33 -3.63 7.81
CA LYS A 190 -20.35 -3.11 6.89
C LYS A 190 -20.60 -1.61 7.05
N ALA A 191 -20.44 -1.09 8.26
CA ALA A 191 -20.50 0.35 8.52
C ALA A 191 -19.30 1.10 7.93
N GLY A 192 -18.29 0.41 7.38
CA GLY A 192 -17.16 1.00 6.66
C GLY A 192 -16.16 1.72 7.57
N HIS A 193 -16.04 1.27 8.81
CA HIS A 193 -15.00 1.74 9.73
C HIS A 193 -13.65 1.07 9.43
N GLU A 194 -12.57 1.74 9.81
CA GLU A 194 -11.23 1.16 9.70
C GLU A 194 -11.04 0.10 10.79
N ILE A 195 -10.45 -1.03 10.40
CA ILE A 195 -10.23 -2.19 11.28
C ILE A 195 -8.73 -2.37 11.49
N ALA A 196 -8.32 -2.44 12.75
CA ALA A 196 -6.92 -2.60 13.14
C ALA A 196 -6.75 -3.65 14.24
N ASN A 197 -5.50 -4.01 14.52
CA ASN A 197 -5.14 -5.15 15.36
C ASN A 197 -4.91 -4.72 16.82
N HIS A 198 -5.55 -5.38 17.80
CA HIS A 198 -5.32 -5.17 19.24
C HIS A 198 -4.68 -6.38 19.94
N GLY A 199 -4.15 -7.35 19.17
CA GLY A 199 -3.66 -8.63 19.68
C GLY A 199 -4.74 -9.70 19.76
N TYR A 200 -4.35 -10.96 19.93
CA TYR A 200 -5.31 -12.07 19.88
C TYR A 200 -6.15 -12.19 21.15
N TYR A 201 -5.55 -11.88 22.30
CA TYR A 201 -6.18 -11.81 23.63
C TYR A 201 -5.60 -10.62 24.41
N HIS A 202 -6.27 -10.21 25.49
CA HIS A 202 -5.80 -9.08 26.30
C HIS A 202 -4.72 -9.49 27.31
N GLY A 203 -3.48 -9.68 26.83
CA GLY A 203 -2.31 -10.01 27.65
C GLY A 203 -1.50 -8.80 28.14
N HIS A 204 -0.27 -9.06 28.58
CA HIS A 204 0.74 -8.06 28.99
C HIS A 204 1.94 -8.07 28.03
N PRO A 205 1.88 -7.34 26.88
CA PRO A 205 2.92 -7.36 25.85
C PRO A 205 4.34 -7.10 26.35
N ASN A 206 4.51 -6.30 27.40
CA ASN A 206 5.84 -6.00 27.94
C ASN A 206 6.52 -7.20 28.62
N GLN A 207 5.76 -8.22 28.97
CA GLN A 207 6.23 -9.43 29.64
C GLN A 207 6.36 -10.63 28.68
N MET A 208 5.94 -10.47 27.43
CA MET A 208 5.96 -11.53 26.42
C MET A 208 7.32 -11.62 25.73
N SER A 209 7.71 -12.85 25.36
CA SER A 209 8.79 -13.12 24.43
C SER A 209 8.46 -12.66 23.00
N GLU A 210 9.47 -12.59 22.14
CA GLU A 210 9.29 -12.24 20.72
C GLU A 210 8.37 -13.23 19.98
N ALA A 211 8.45 -14.52 20.32
CA ALA A 211 7.58 -15.55 19.75
C ALA A 211 6.11 -15.35 20.20
N GLU A 212 5.88 -15.06 21.47
CA GLU A 212 4.53 -14.79 22.01
C GLU A 212 3.93 -13.52 21.41
N LEU A 213 4.71 -12.45 21.26
CA LEU A 213 4.27 -11.22 20.58
C LEU A 213 3.93 -11.47 19.11
N THR A 214 4.75 -12.28 18.43
CA THR A 214 4.52 -12.64 17.03
C THR A 214 3.21 -13.41 16.87
N ASP A 215 2.97 -14.38 17.76
CA ASP A 215 1.75 -15.17 17.80
C ASP A 215 0.52 -14.30 18.14
N LEU A 216 0.64 -13.43 19.15
CA LEU A 216 -0.40 -12.49 19.57
C LEU A 216 -0.89 -11.63 18.40
N ILE A 217 0.02 -11.04 17.63
CA ILE A 217 -0.32 -10.13 16.53
C ILE A 217 -0.82 -10.93 15.31
N SER A 218 -0.14 -12.02 14.95
CA SER A 218 -0.43 -12.77 13.72
C SER A 218 -1.74 -13.56 13.80
N LYS A 219 -2.07 -14.14 14.97
CA LYS A 219 -3.36 -14.81 15.17
C LYS A 219 -4.52 -13.83 15.13
N ALA A 220 -4.37 -12.63 15.71
CA ALA A 220 -5.38 -11.59 15.62
C ALA A 220 -5.64 -11.17 14.18
N GLN A 221 -4.59 -10.98 13.38
CA GLN A 221 -4.72 -10.69 11.95
C GLN A 221 -5.52 -11.79 11.24
N THR A 222 -5.17 -13.04 11.49
CA THR A 222 -5.84 -14.19 10.88
C THR A 222 -7.32 -14.23 11.27
N ALA A 223 -7.66 -13.98 12.53
CA ALA A 223 -9.06 -13.93 12.99
C ALA A 223 -9.86 -12.82 12.30
N LEU A 224 -9.27 -11.63 12.17
CA LEU A 224 -9.89 -10.49 11.49
C LEU A 224 -10.12 -10.74 9.99
N GLU A 225 -9.12 -11.28 9.29
CA GLU A 225 -9.22 -11.61 7.87
C GLU A 225 -10.24 -12.73 7.62
N LYS A 226 -10.25 -13.78 8.45
CA LYS A 226 -11.25 -14.86 8.37
C LYS A 226 -12.68 -14.37 8.62
N ALA A 227 -12.84 -13.33 9.42
CA ALA A 227 -14.12 -12.68 9.66
C ALA A 227 -14.52 -11.69 8.55
N GLY A 228 -13.73 -11.59 7.47
CA GLY A 228 -14.07 -10.84 6.26
C GLY A 228 -13.60 -9.38 6.24
N ALA A 229 -12.71 -8.97 7.16
CA ALA A 229 -12.10 -7.65 7.12
C ALA A 229 -10.84 -7.63 6.25
N THR A 230 -10.41 -6.41 5.88
CA THR A 230 -9.08 -6.13 5.33
C THR A 230 -8.37 -5.19 6.31
N PRO A 231 -7.76 -5.72 7.38
CA PRO A 231 -7.24 -4.87 8.45
C PRO A 231 -6.05 -4.03 7.97
N VAL A 232 -6.03 -2.76 8.37
CA VAL A 232 -4.83 -1.94 8.19
C VAL A 232 -3.73 -2.44 9.12
N ARG A 233 -2.48 -2.29 8.70
CA ARG A 233 -1.31 -2.74 9.48
C ARG A 233 -0.96 -1.76 10.59
N LEU A 234 -1.91 -1.55 11.49
CA LEU A 234 -1.76 -0.80 12.73
C LEU A 234 -1.99 -1.75 13.90
N PHE A 235 -1.15 -1.64 14.92
CA PHE A 235 -1.23 -2.43 16.13
C PHE A 235 -1.30 -1.50 17.36
N ALA A 236 -2.40 -1.54 18.10
CA ALA A 236 -2.45 -0.95 19.43
C ALA A 236 -2.17 -2.05 20.45
N PRO A 237 -1.13 -1.95 21.29
CA PRO A 237 -0.87 -2.98 22.29
C PRO A 237 -1.93 -2.95 23.42
N PRO A 238 -2.39 -4.11 23.92
CA PRO A 238 -3.22 -4.20 25.13
C PRO A 238 -2.66 -3.37 26.27
N ALA A 239 -3.57 -2.71 27.01
CA ALA A 239 -3.25 -1.78 28.11
C ALA A 239 -2.29 -0.62 27.77
N GLY A 240 -1.96 -0.38 26.49
CA GLY A 240 -0.92 0.56 26.10
C GLY A 240 0.49 0.12 26.50
N GLU A 241 0.67 -1.15 26.85
CA GLU A 241 1.98 -1.68 27.21
C GLU A 241 2.88 -1.79 25.97
N TYR A 242 3.90 -0.95 25.91
CA TYR A 242 4.91 -1.03 24.88
C TYR A 242 6.31 -0.90 25.47
N ASN A 243 7.26 -1.55 24.81
CA ASN A 243 8.68 -1.38 24.97
C ASN A 243 9.34 -1.56 23.59
N GLN A 244 10.66 -1.43 23.52
CA GLN A 244 11.37 -1.53 22.24
C GLN A 244 11.19 -2.90 21.56
N GLN A 245 11.01 -3.99 22.32
CA GLN A 245 10.73 -5.31 21.77
C GLN A 245 9.34 -5.37 21.14
N VAL A 246 8.30 -4.87 21.82
CA VAL A 246 6.92 -4.82 21.28
C VAL A 246 6.88 -4.08 19.95
N VAL A 247 7.47 -2.87 19.90
CA VAL A 247 7.49 -2.05 18.69
C VAL A 247 8.28 -2.73 17.57
N ARG A 248 9.44 -3.31 17.89
CA ARG A 248 10.28 -4.02 16.92
C ARG A 248 9.60 -5.24 16.32
N VAL A 249 8.94 -6.06 17.14
CA VAL A 249 8.22 -7.25 16.67
C VAL A 249 7.05 -6.85 15.78
N ALA A 250 6.26 -5.86 16.20
CA ALA A 250 5.18 -5.30 15.38
C ALA A 250 5.70 -4.78 14.03
N ALA A 251 6.79 -4.01 14.03
CA ALA A 251 7.43 -3.49 12.82
C ALA A 251 7.92 -4.59 11.88
N GLY A 252 8.55 -5.65 12.42
CA GLY A 252 9.00 -6.81 11.64
C GLY A 252 7.86 -7.58 10.98
N LEU A 253 6.65 -7.51 11.55
CA LEU A 253 5.41 -8.04 10.97
C LEU A 253 4.69 -7.03 10.04
N GLY A 254 5.29 -5.86 9.82
CA GLY A 254 4.77 -4.80 8.96
C GLY A 254 3.73 -3.90 9.62
N TYR A 255 3.62 -3.87 10.95
CA TYR A 255 2.69 -3.00 11.68
C TYR A 255 3.37 -1.75 12.21
N ARG A 256 2.66 -0.61 12.16
CA ARG A 256 2.98 0.55 13.00
C ARG A 256 2.34 0.35 14.38
N THR A 257 3.14 0.51 15.44
CA THR A 257 2.61 0.52 16.81
C THR A 257 1.96 1.88 17.11
N VAL A 258 0.65 1.88 17.36
CA VAL A 258 -0.14 3.09 17.59
C VAL A 258 -0.56 3.18 19.05
N LEU A 259 -0.33 4.34 19.65
CA LEU A 259 -0.78 4.75 20.97
C LEU A 259 -1.64 6.01 20.83
N TRP A 260 -1.78 6.79 21.90
CA TRP A 260 -2.67 7.93 21.92
C TRP A 260 -2.02 9.15 22.57
N THR A 261 -2.50 10.32 22.17
CA THR A 261 -2.19 11.61 22.80
C THR A 261 -3.27 12.03 23.78
N VAL A 262 -4.49 11.53 23.60
CA VAL A 262 -5.66 11.85 24.44
C VAL A 262 -6.27 10.55 24.95
N ASP A 263 -6.30 10.40 26.27
CA ASP A 263 -6.96 9.28 26.95
C ASP A 263 -8.26 9.75 27.59
N THR A 264 -9.36 9.07 27.28
CA THR A 264 -10.66 9.33 27.91
C THR A 264 -10.73 8.79 29.33
N ILE A 265 -9.98 7.71 29.63
CA ILE A 265 -10.04 6.93 30.87
C ILE A 265 -11.50 6.51 31.15
N ASP A 266 -12.22 6.15 30.08
CA ASP A 266 -13.64 5.81 30.10
C ASP A 266 -13.92 4.45 30.76
N TRP A 267 -12.95 3.56 30.78
CA TRP A 267 -12.99 2.27 31.49
C TRP A 267 -13.19 2.43 33.01
N GLN A 268 -12.86 3.59 33.60
CA GLN A 268 -13.18 3.91 35.01
C GLN A 268 -14.63 4.38 35.21
N ARG A 269 -15.41 4.45 34.14
CA ARG A 269 -16.81 4.93 34.11
C ARG A 269 -17.02 6.31 34.76
N PRO A 270 -16.22 7.34 34.40
CA PRO A 270 -16.48 8.70 34.85
C PRO A 270 -17.80 9.23 34.25
N ALA A 271 -18.30 10.35 34.76
CA ALA A 271 -19.43 11.03 34.13
C ALA A 271 -19.09 11.45 32.67
N PRO A 272 -20.04 11.40 31.73
CA PRO A 272 -19.82 11.78 30.32
C PRO A 272 -19.17 13.16 30.15
N GLU A 273 -19.54 14.13 30.99
CA GLU A 273 -19.00 15.49 30.98
C GLU A 273 -17.49 15.52 31.24
N VAL A 274 -16.99 14.62 32.09
CA VAL A 274 -15.56 14.49 32.38
C VAL A 274 -14.81 13.94 31.17
N ILE A 275 -15.42 13.00 30.42
CA ILE A 275 -14.85 12.48 29.17
C ILE A 275 -14.79 13.60 28.13
N ILE A 276 -15.88 14.35 27.96
CA ILE A 276 -15.95 15.48 27.04
C ILE A 276 -14.85 16.50 27.37
N GLU A 277 -14.73 16.91 28.64
CA GLU A 277 -13.72 17.87 29.07
C GLU A 277 -12.29 17.37 28.78
N ARG A 278 -11.98 16.12 29.11
CA ARG A 278 -10.65 15.52 28.87
C ARG A 278 -10.27 15.55 27.39
N VAL A 279 -11.22 15.23 26.51
CA VAL A 279 -10.97 15.22 25.06
C VAL A 279 -10.81 16.65 24.54
N VAL A 280 -11.75 17.54 24.84
CA VAL A 280 -11.77 18.91 24.32
C VAL A 280 -10.57 19.72 24.81
N LYS A 281 -10.20 19.59 26.09
CA LYS A 281 -9.04 20.30 26.67
C LYS A 281 -7.71 19.89 26.05
N LYS A 282 -7.62 18.66 25.53
CA LYS A 282 -6.41 18.12 24.89
C LYS A 282 -6.53 18.05 23.36
N ALA A 283 -7.56 18.65 22.77
CA ALA A 283 -7.74 18.69 21.32
C ALA A 283 -6.59 19.46 20.66
N GLN A 284 -5.94 18.82 19.69
CA GLN A 284 -4.81 19.37 18.94
C GLN A 284 -4.69 18.64 17.59
N ASN A 285 -4.09 19.28 16.58
CA ASN A 285 -3.82 18.66 15.27
C ASN A 285 -3.12 17.31 15.42
N GLY A 286 -3.52 16.29 14.66
CA GLY A 286 -2.93 14.96 14.70
C GLY A 286 -3.26 14.16 15.97
N ALA A 287 -4.15 14.64 16.85
CA ALA A 287 -4.46 13.92 18.08
C ALA A 287 -5.15 12.58 17.80
N LEU A 288 -4.72 11.58 18.57
CA LEU A 288 -5.24 10.23 18.58
C LEU A 288 -5.96 10.03 19.92
N VAL A 289 -7.28 9.82 19.87
CA VAL A 289 -8.15 9.76 21.05
C VAL A 289 -8.52 8.31 21.37
N LEU A 290 -8.03 7.78 22.49
CA LEU A 290 -8.36 6.44 22.96
C LEU A 290 -9.73 6.40 23.64
N MET A 291 -10.57 5.46 23.21
CA MET A 291 -11.90 5.15 23.72
C MET A 291 -12.14 3.63 23.78
N HIS A 292 -13.17 3.23 24.52
CA HIS A 292 -13.70 1.87 24.57
C HIS A 292 -15.23 1.89 24.45
N PRO A 293 -15.86 0.76 24.09
CA PRO A 293 -17.32 0.63 24.12
C PRO A 293 -17.84 0.64 25.56
N THR A 294 -18.15 1.83 26.09
CA THR A 294 -18.69 2.04 27.44
C THR A 294 -19.93 2.92 27.40
N GLU A 295 -20.80 2.79 28.40
CA GLU A 295 -21.95 3.66 28.56
C GLU A 295 -21.56 5.16 28.58
N PRO A 296 -20.55 5.60 29.39
CA PRO A 296 -20.20 7.02 29.40
C PRO A 296 -19.59 7.51 28.09
N THR A 297 -18.79 6.69 27.40
CA THR A 297 -18.27 7.05 26.06
C THR A 297 -19.40 7.19 25.06
N LEU A 298 -20.37 6.27 25.04
CA LEU A 298 -21.53 6.37 24.16
C LEU A 298 -22.32 7.66 24.41
N ALA A 299 -22.56 8.01 25.68
CA ALA A 299 -23.26 9.24 26.05
C ALA A 299 -22.47 10.52 25.68
N ALA A 300 -21.13 10.49 25.80
CA ALA A 300 -20.25 11.63 25.51
C ALA A 300 -19.99 11.83 24.00
N LEU A 301 -19.99 10.75 23.22
CA LEU A 301 -19.52 10.73 21.83
C LEU A 301 -20.21 11.76 20.91
N PRO A 302 -21.55 11.95 20.93
CA PRO A 302 -22.20 12.98 20.11
C PRO A 302 -21.63 14.38 20.37
N ARG A 303 -21.48 14.73 21.66
CA ARG A 303 -21.04 16.06 22.07
C ARG A 303 -19.56 16.28 21.77
N ILE A 304 -18.73 15.25 21.91
CA ILE A 304 -17.32 15.29 21.50
C ILE A 304 -17.22 15.63 20.01
N ILE A 305 -17.94 14.89 19.16
CA ILE A 305 -17.88 15.10 17.71
C ILE A 305 -18.33 16.51 17.33
N GLU A 306 -19.41 17.01 17.95
CA GLU A 306 -19.90 18.37 17.72
C GLU A 306 -18.87 19.44 18.08
N ILE A 307 -18.27 19.35 19.27
CA ILE A 307 -17.32 20.36 19.72
C ILE A 307 -16.05 20.33 18.87
N LEU A 308 -15.50 19.15 18.57
CA LEU A 308 -14.28 19.04 17.76
C LEU A 308 -14.49 19.60 16.34
N ARG A 309 -15.65 19.34 15.74
CA ARG A 309 -16.00 19.94 14.43
C ARG A 309 -16.22 21.44 14.51
N GLN A 310 -16.86 21.94 15.57
CA GLN A 310 -17.00 23.38 15.79
C GLN A 310 -15.64 24.07 15.95
N GLN A 311 -14.64 23.37 16.48
CA GLN A 311 -13.26 23.83 16.56
C GLN A 311 -12.48 23.67 15.24
N GLY A 312 -13.10 23.13 14.19
CA GLY A 312 -12.50 22.98 12.86
C GLY A 312 -11.74 21.67 12.63
N TYR A 313 -11.79 20.71 13.56
CA TYR A 313 -11.13 19.42 13.36
C TYR A 313 -11.92 18.50 12.43
N GLU A 314 -11.24 17.98 11.42
CA GLU A 314 -11.68 16.80 10.67
C GLU A 314 -11.51 15.55 11.55
N LEU A 315 -12.46 14.62 11.48
CA LEU A 315 -12.38 13.33 12.19
C LEU A 315 -12.22 12.21 11.18
N VAL A 316 -11.00 11.66 11.12
CA VAL A 316 -10.58 10.69 10.10
C VAL A 316 -10.06 9.40 10.75
N PRO A 317 -10.02 8.28 10.02
CA PRO A 317 -9.34 7.07 10.48
C PRO A 317 -7.85 7.31 10.76
N VAL A 318 -7.27 6.49 11.63
CA VAL A 318 -5.86 6.61 12.02
C VAL A 318 -4.94 6.52 10.81
N SER A 319 -5.13 5.56 9.89
CA SER A 319 -4.21 5.43 8.75
C SER A 319 -4.19 6.65 7.83
N GLU A 320 -5.29 7.40 7.75
CA GLU A 320 -5.37 8.63 6.98
C GLU A 320 -4.67 9.81 7.66
N LEU A 321 -4.60 9.80 8.99
CA LEU A 321 -3.94 10.83 9.79
C LEU A 321 -2.42 10.60 9.91
N LEU A 322 -1.91 9.44 9.50
CA LEU A 322 -0.53 8.97 9.71
C LEU A 322 0.40 9.14 8.51
#